data_AF-A0A4Q5QEC1-F1
#
_entry.id   AF-A0A4Q5QEC1-F1
#
_cell.length_a   1.000
_cell.length_b   1.000
_cell.length_c   1.000
_cell.angle_alpha   90.00
_cell.angle_beta   90.00
_cell.angle_gamma   90.00
#
_symmetry.space_group_name_H-M   'P 1'
#
loop_
_entity.id
_entity.type
_entity.pdbx_description
1 polymer ?
#
loop_
_entity_poly.entity_id
_entity_poly.type
_entity_poly.pdbx_seq_one_letter_code
_entity_poly.pdbx_strand_id
1 'polypeptide(L)'
;MWSFSLSVEGSTDKTLEICEKYQVKTAFHSFENHPKQWDFALKTFDIKTNWIICLDADQQVSAELLLKLDNFNEEEFSNINGIYFNRKNYFKDRWIKHGGYYPFYLLKMFRYKVGFSDLNENMDHRFIVPGKTIIWKDAYLREENLKENRISFWIAKHNIYSDLLAREEVERLQKLRQQTLKPKLNGTPDERTAWLKNIWWKLPRYWRPFIYFFYRIIFQLGFLDGRTGIIFHFLQGFWFRLMVDIKIEELLEKQSQEKPIRPTLANKTALQFVIR
;
A
#
# COMPACT_ATOMS: atom_id res chain seq x y z
N MET A 1 -16.18 13.32 21.97
CA MET A 1 -15.19 12.48 22.68
C MET A 1 -14.74 11.39 21.71
N TRP A 2 -13.47 11.39 21.31
CA TRP A 2 -12.92 10.40 20.37
C TRP A 2 -12.69 9.06 21.08
N SER A 3 -12.99 7.94 20.43
CA SER A 3 -12.63 6.61 20.91
C SER A 3 -11.53 6.04 20.01
N PHE A 4 -10.51 5.45 20.63
CA PHE A 4 -9.37 4.89 19.93
C PHE A 4 -9.30 3.39 20.15
N SER A 5 -9.07 2.66 19.07
CA SER A 5 -8.90 1.22 19.05
C SER A 5 -7.68 0.86 18.21
N LEU A 6 -6.85 -0.07 18.68
CA LEU A 6 -5.63 -0.50 18.00
C LEU A 6 -5.59 -2.02 17.86
N SER A 7 -5.44 -2.51 16.64
CA SER A 7 -5.14 -3.92 16.37
C SER A 7 -3.62 -4.13 16.38
N VAL A 8 -3.13 -4.95 17.30
CA VAL A 8 -1.70 -5.13 17.56
C VAL A 8 -1.22 -6.46 16.98
N GLU A 9 -0.08 -6.43 16.29
CA GLU A 9 0.71 -7.60 15.91
C GLU A 9 1.90 -7.71 16.86
N GLY A 10 2.03 -8.84 17.56
CA GLY A 10 3.30 -9.36 18.08
C GLY A 10 4.26 -8.40 18.80
N SER A 11 3.77 -7.26 19.31
CA SER A 11 4.66 -6.17 19.70
C SER A 11 5.42 -6.54 20.97
N THR A 12 6.74 -6.43 20.90
CA THR A 12 7.68 -6.60 22.02
C THR A 12 8.15 -5.26 22.57
N ASP A 13 7.63 -4.14 22.04
CA ASP A 13 7.96 -2.80 22.49
C ASP A 13 6.87 -2.23 23.42
N LYS A 14 7.00 -0.95 23.77
CA LYS A 14 6.10 -0.26 24.70
C LYS A 14 4.71 0.07 24.13
N THR A 15 4.33 -0.46 22.96
CA THR A 15 3.04 -0.17 22.32
C THR A 15 1.86 -0.45 23.26
N LEU A 16 1.84 -1.61 23.93
CA LEU A 16 0.74 -1.97 24.83
C LEU A 16 0.67 -1.06 26.07
N GLU A 17 1.83 -0.71 26.64
CA GLU A 17 1.95 0.23 27.77
C GLU A 17 1.42 1.62 27.40
N ILE A 18 1.75 2.10 26.20
CA ILE A 18 1.25 3.39 25.68
C ILE A 18 -0.27 3.32 25.46
N CYS A 19 -0.79 2.24 24.88
CA CYS A 19 -2.22 2.06 24.68
C CYS A 19 -2.99 2.08 26.01
N GLU A 20 -2.48 1.40 27.03
CA GLU A 20 -3.08 1.40 28.37
C GLU A 20 -3.13 2.81 28.97
N LYS A 21 -2.02 3.57 28.88
CA LYS A 21 -1.94 4.95 29.37
C LYS A 21 -3.00 5.87 28.75
N TYR A 22 -3.33 5.66 27.47
CA TYR A 22 -4.33 6.45 26.75
C TYR A 22 -5.71 5.77 26.68
N GLN A 23 -5.94 4.70 27.45
CA GLN A 23 -7.21 3.95 27.49
C GLN A 23 -7.68 3.48 26.10
N VAL A 24 -6.73 3.13 25.23
CA VAL A 24 -6.99 2.62 23.88
C VAL A 24 -7.41 1.17 23.97
N LYS A 25 -8.52 0.80 23.32
CA LYS A 25 -8.94 -0.61 23.23
C LYS A 25 -7.98 -1.36 22.32
N THR A 26 -7.40 -2.45 22.81
CA THR A 26 -6.47 -3.28 22.01
C THR A 26 -7.07 -4.63 21.65
N ALA A 27 -6.79 -5.12 20.46
CA ALA A 27 -7.08 -6.49 20.04
C ALA A 27 -5.83 -7.12 19.43
N PHE A 28 -5.56 -8.38 19.75
CA PHE A 28 -4.43 -9.11 19.18
C PHE A 28 -4.88 -9.90 17.95
N HIS A 29 -4.06 -9.86 16.90
CA HIS A 29 -4.22 -10.67 15.70
C HIS A 29 -2.84 -11.02 15.12
N SER A 30 -2.65 -12.29 14.76
CA SER A 30 -1.45 -12.72 14.07
C SER A 30 -1.40 -12.06 12.70
N PHE A 31 -0.34 -11.30 12.41
CA PHE A 31 -0.26 -10.58 11.15
C PHE A 31 0.01 -11.51 9.98
N GLU A 32 -0.83 -11.36 8.97
CA GLU A 32 -0.65 -12.01 7.67
C GLU A 32 -0.25 -10.98 6.62
N ASN A 33 -1.02 -9.89 6.53
CA ASN A 33 -0.74 -8.72 5.71
C ASN A 33 -1.57 -7.52 6.18
N HIS A 34 -1.27 -6.33 5.64
CA HIS A 34 -1.95 -5.09 6.02
C HIS A 34 -3.47 -5.12 5.75
N PRO A 35 -3.95 -5.57 4.56
CA PRO A 35 -5.39 -5.60 4.30
C PRO A 35 -6.19 -6.49 5.27
N LYS A 36 -5.69 -7.68 5.59
CA LYS A 36 -6.33 -8.59 6.55
C LYS A 36 -6.30 -8.04 7.98
N GLN A 37 -5.22 -7.35 8.36
CA GLN A 37 -5.14 -6.70 9.67
C GLN A 37 -6.22 -5.63 9.83
N TRP A 38 -6.45 -4.82 8.80
CA TRP A 38 -7.53 -3.83 8.79
C TRP A 38 -8.92 -4.45 8.75
N ASP A 39 -9.13 -5.52 7.97
CA ASP A 39 -10.39 -6.25 7.94
C ASP A 39 -10.74 -6.85 9.31
N PHE A 40 -9.76 -7.44 10.00
CA PHE A 40 -9.90 -7.90 11.37
C PHE A 40 -10.28 -6.75 12.30
N ALA A 41 -9.56 -5.63 12.27
CA ALA A 41 -9.83 -4.49 13.14
C ALA A 41 -11.27 -3.95 12.97
N LEU A 42 -11.73 -3.80 11.72
CA LEU A 42 -13.07 -3.31 11.40
C LEU A 42 -14.20 -4.23 11.90
N LYS A 43 -13.93 -5.54 12.02
CA LYS A 43 -14.89 -6.55 12.50
C LYS A 43 -14.84 -6.78 14.01
N THR A 44 -13.69 -6.56 14.63
CA THR A 44 -13.46 -6.88 16.04
C THR A 44 -13.94 -5.79 16.99
N PHE A 45 -13.75 -4.51 16.64
CA PHE A 45 -14.09 -3.43 17.56
C PHE A 45 -15.57 -3.05 17.50
N ASP A 46 -16.19 -2.98 18.68
CA ASP A 46 -17.55 -2.45 18.86
C ASP A 46 -17.54 -0.91 18.80
N ILE A 47 -17.66 -0.39 17.58
CA ILE A 47 -17.65 1.04 17.27
C ILE A 47 -19.07 1.60 17.38
N LYS A 48 -19.22 2.70 18.14
CA LYS A 48 -20.51 3.37 18.40
C LYS A 48 -20.74 4.61 17.54
N THR A 49 -19.73 5.08 16.83
CA THR A 49 -19.81 6.27 15.97
C THR A 49 -20.22 5.90 14.55
N ASN A 50 -20.93 6.81 13.87
CA ASN A 50 -21.31 6.64 12.46
C ASN A 50 -20.12 6.71 11.51
N TRP A 51 -19.08 7.46 11.90
CA TRP A 51 -17.86 7.64 11.14
C TRP A 51 -16.67 7.05 11.89
N ILE A 52 -15.71 6.54 11.12
CA ILE A 52 -14.43 6.04 11.61
C ILE A 52 -13.29 6.67 10.84
N ILE A 53 -12.14 6.78 11.52
CA ILE A 53 -10.88 7.23 10.93
C ILE A 53 -9.86 6.11 11.14
N CYS A 54 -9.30 5.59 10.06
CA CYS A 54 -8.37 4.46 10.07
C CYS A 54 -6.94 4.96 9.81
N LEU A 55 -6.16 5.19 10.86
CA LEU A 55 -4.77 5.67 10.76
C LEU A 55 -3.75 4.55 10.95
N ASP A 56 -2.68 4.59 10.17
CA ASP A 56 -1.51 3.74 10.40
C ASP A 56 -0.69 4.31 11.57
N ALA A 57 0.07 3.45 12.26
CA ALA A 57 0.82 3.85 13.46
C ALA A 57 1.94 4.88 13.19
N ASP A 58 2.36 5.05 11.94
CA ASP A 58 3.34 6.03 11.48
C ASP A 58 2.71 7.29 10.84
N GLN A 59 1.38 7.43 10.93
CA GLN A 59 0.65 8.62 10.49
C GLN A 59 0.35 9.56 11.66
N GLN A 60 0.60 10.85 11.43
CA GLN A 60 0.33 11.93 12.37
C GLN A 60 -0.68 12.90 11.75
N VAL A 61 -1.72 13.23 12.52
CA VAL A 61 -2.76 14.20 12.16
C VAL A 61 -2.17 15.60 12.22
N SER A 62 -2.22 16.36 11.11
CA SER A 62 -1.77 17.75 11.11
C SER A 62 -2.75 18.67 11.85
N ALA A 63 -2.29 19.85 12.27
CA ALA A 63 -3.16 20.83 12.93
C ALA A 63 -4.35 21.24 12.04
N GLU A 64 -4.15 21.35 10.72
CA GLU A 64 -5.21 21.68 9.77
C GLU A 64 -6.24 20.56 9.63
N LEU A 65 -5.81 19.29 9.64
CA LEU A 65 -6.74 18.16 9.67
C LEU A 65 -7.49 18.10 11.01
N LEU A 66 -6.80 18.33 12.14
CA LEU A 66 -7.43 18.35 13.46
C LEU A 66 -8.52 19.42 13.53
N LEU A 67 -8.25 20.64 13.07
CA LEU A 67 -9.25 21.71 13.01
C LEU A 67 -10.46 21.34 12.14
N LYS A 68 -10.26 20.63 11.03
CA LYS A 68 -11.39 20.15 10.20
C LYS A 68 -12.19 19.06 10.89
N LEU A 69 -11.53 18.18 11.64
CA LEU A 69 -12.18 17.12 12.42
C LEU A 69 -12.97 17.69 13.60
N ASP A 70 -12.44 18.71 14.28
CA ASP A 70 -13.13 19.37 15.40
C ASP A 70 -14.39 20.12 14.95
N ASN A 71 -14.40 20.64 13.73
CA ASN A 71 -15.55 21.31 13.12
C ASN A 71 -16.41 20.37 12.24
N PHE A 72 -16.22 19.05 12.32
CA PHE A 72 -16.94 18.11 11.48
C PHE A 72 -18.42 18.03 11.88
N ASN A 73 -19.31 18.35 10.93
CA ASN A 73 -20.76 18.20 11.08
C ASN A 73 -21.28 17.10 10.14
N GLU A 74 -21.81 16.00 10.70
CA GLU A 74 -22.29 14.86 9.92
C GLU A 74 -23.41 15.21 8.93
N GLU A 75 -24.28 16.18 9.26
CA GLU A 75 -25.43 16.54 8.42
C GLU A 75 -24.99 17.12 7.05
N GLU A 76 -23.90 17.87 7.04
CA GLU A 76 -23.28 18.42 5.82
C GLU A 76 -22.76 17.33 4.87
N PHE A 77 -22.52 16.12 5.41
CA PHE A 77 -22.00 14.96 4.70
C PHE A 77 -23.02 13.82 4.60
N SER A 78 -24.32 14.12 4.68
CA SER A 78 -25.41 13.15 4.64
C SER A 78 -25.38 12.21 3.42
N ASN A 79 -24.89 12.68 2.26
CA ASN A 79 -24.78 11.88 1.03
C ASN A 79 -23.36 11.39 0.71
N ILE A 80 -22.41 11.56 1.64
CA ILE A 80 -21.02 11.17 1.49
C ILE A 80 -20.74 9.95 2.37
N ASN A 81 -20.03 8.97 1.82
CA ASN A 81 -19.67 7.74 2.52
C ASN A 81 -18.19 7.70 2.90
N GLY A 82 -17.35 8.52 2.28
CA GLY A 82 -15.91 8.52 2.51
C GLY A 82 -15.23 9.84 2.18
N ILE A 83 -14.17 10.15 2.94
CA ILE A 83 -13.39 11.37 2.85
C ILE A 83 -11.92 10.98 2.74
N TYR A 84 -11.29 11.47 1.68
CA TYR A 84 -9.85 11.33 1.49
C TYR A 84 -9.10 12.46 2.20
N PHE A 85 -8.02 12.10 2.88
CA PHE A 85 -7.04 13.02 3.43
C PHE A 85 -5.81 13.08 2.52
N ASN A 86 -5.15 14.22 2.46
CA ASN A 86 -3.93 14.40 1.68
C ASN A 86 -2.72 13.91 2.49
N ARG A 87 -1.75 13.24 1.87
CA ARG A 87 -0.55 12.72 2.54
C ARG A 87 0.65 13.63 2.28
N LYS A 88 1.39 13.94 3.35
CA LYS A 88 2.75 14.46 3.30
C LYS A 88 3.72 13.34 3.71
N ASN A 89 4.32 12.67 2.72
CA ASN A 89 5.23 11.55 2.94
C ASN A 89 6.65 12.04 3.24
N TYR A 90 7.22 11.69 4.37
CA TYR A 90 8.59 12.02 4.76
C TYR A 90 9.49 10.80 4.64
N PHE A 91 10.71 11.02 4.18
CA PHE A 91 11.77 10.03 4.16
C PHE A 91 13.06 10.69 4.63
N LYS A 92 13.66 10.18 5.72
CA LYS A 92 14.83 10.78 6.37
C LYS A 92 14.64 12.27 6.66
N ASP A 93 13.53 12.58 7.35
CA ASP A 93 13.14 13.93 7.76
C ASP A 93 12.88 14.91 6.60
N ARG A 94 12.88 14.44 5.35
CA ARG A 94 12.60 15.25 4.16
C ARG A 94 11.21 14.91 3.62
N TRP A 95 10.36 15.92 3.50
CA TRP A 95 9.10 15.79 2.78
C TRP A 95 9.37 15.53 1.29
N ILE A 96 8.88 14.41 0.79
CA ILE A 96 8.89 14.06 -0.63
C ILE A 96 7.65 14.71 -1.27
N LYS A 97 7.87 15.81 -1.97
CA LYS A 97 6.81 16.64 -2.57
C LYS A 97 6.65 16.40 -4.07
N HIS A 98 7.69 15.94 -4.74
CA HIS A 98 7.72 15.76 -6.18
C HIS A 98 7.69 14.27 -6.55
N GLY A 99 7.82 13.95 -7.84
CA GLY A 99 7.86 12.55 -8.30
C GLY A 99 6.56 11.78 -8.06
N GLY A 100 5.41 12.47 -8.09
CA GLY A 100 4.08 11.90 -7.96
C GLY A 100 3.65 11.55 -6.52
N TYR A 101 4.40 12.01 -5.51
CA TYR A 101 4.12 11.73 -4.10
C TYR A 101 3.32 12.82 -3.38
N TYR A 102 3.10 13.95 -4.04
CA TYR A 102 2.18 14.98 -3.59
C TYR A 102 1.55 15.72 -4.79
N PRO A 103 0.25 16.06 -4.75
CA PRO A 103 -0.72 15.58 -3.76
C PRO A 103 -0.97 14.07 -3.88
N PHE A 104 -1.22 13.42 -2.75
CA PHE A 104 -1.56 11.99 -2.70
C PHE A 104 -2.69 11.79 -1.70
N TYR A 105 -3.82 11.27 -2.16
CA TYR A 105 -5.04 11.22 -1.36
C TYR A 105 -5.30 9.81 -0.85
N LEU A 106 -5.40 9.66 0.47
CA LEU A 106 -5.69 8.40 1.15
C LEU A 106 -7.12 8.40 1.68
N LEU A 107 -7.91 7.38 1.35
CA LEU A 107 -9.24 7.21 1.94
C LEU A 107 -9.06 6.78 3.40
N LYS A 108 -9.28 7.70 4.34
CA LYS A 108 -8.93 7.49 5.76
C LYS A 108 -10.09 7.72 6.70
N MET A 109 -11.14 8.41 6.27
CA MET A 109 -12.37 8.59 7.06
C MET A 109 -13.58 8.12 6.27
N PHE A 110 -14.43 7.28 6.85
CA PHE A 110 -15.60 6.74 6.16
C PHE A 110 -16.68 6.28 7.13
N ARG A 111 -17.90 6.08 6.61
CA ARG A 111 -19.02 5.58 7.40
C ARG A 111 -18.75 4.16 7.89
N TYR A 112 -18.92 3.93 9.18
CA TYR A 112 -18.78 2.61 9.79
C TYR A 112 -19.75 1.62 9.13
N LYS A 113 -19.29 0.37 8.94
CA LYS A 113 -19.99 -0.70 8.19
C LYS A 113 -20.26 -0.43 6.71
N VAL A 114 -19.85 0.71 6.16
CA VAL A 114 -19.94 1.01 4.73
C VAL A 114 -18.61 0.76 4.03
N GLY A 115 -17.51 1.25 4.60
CA GLY A 115 -16.17 1.00 4.07
C GLY A 115 -15.58 -0.33 4.54
N PHE A 116 -14.72 -0.91 3.71
CA PHE A 116 -14.03 -2.17 3.98
C PHE A 116 -12.58 -2.16 3.45
N SER A 117 -11.75 -3.06 3.97
CA SER A 117 -10.36 -3.23 3.53
C SER A 117 -10.30 -4.04 2.23
N ASP A 118 -9.48 -3.63 1.26
CA ASP A 118 -9.35 -4.34 -0.02
C ASP A 118 -8.49 -5.61 0.10
N LEU A 119 -9.14 -6.75 0.29
CA LEU A 119 -8.49 -8.06 0.41
C LEU A 119 -7.94 -8.62 -0.92
N ASN A 120 -8.20 -7.95 -2.06
CA ASN A 120 -7.61 -8.32 -3.36
C ASN A 120 -6.23 -7.70 -3.59
N GLU A 121 -5.65 -7.03 -2.61
CA GLU A 121 -4.25 -6.61 -2.59
C GLU A 121 -3.58 -7.30 -1.37
N ASN A 122 -2.29 -7.62 -1.45
CA ASN A 122 -1.51 -8.18 -0.33
C ASN A 122 -0.52 -7.15 0.23
N MET A 123 -0.04 -6.20 -0.59
CA MET A 123 0.89 -5.16 -0.16
C MET A 123 0.25 -3.78 -0.10
N ASP A 124 -0.36 -3.32 -1.19
CA ASP A 124 -0.98 -1.99 -1.29
C ASP A 124 -2.30 -1.97 -0.49
N HIS A 125 -2.23 -1.69 0.81
CA HIS A 125 -3.46 -1.53 1.60
C HIS A 125 -4.22 -0.28 1.14
N ARG A 126 -5.53 -0.45 0.94
CA ARG A 126 -6.47 0.64 0.74
C ARG A 126 -7.84 0.26 1.30
N PHE A 127 -8.60 1.27 1.67
CA PHE A 127 -10.02 1.11 1.96
C PHE A 127 -10.85 1.33 0.71
N ILE A 128 -12.00 0.67 0.64
CA ILE A 128 -12.98 0.85 -0.41
C ILE A 128 -14.30 1.23 0.23
N VAL A 129 -14.94 2.24 -0.34
CA VAL A 129 -16.25 2.71 0.09
C VAL A 129 -17.16 2.78 -1.13
N PRO A 130 -18.32 2.09 -1.12
CA PRO A 130 -19.35 2.30 -2.14
C PRO A 130 -20.00 3.67 -1.98
N GLY A 131 -20.43 4.28 -3.09
CA GLY A 131 -21.13 5.57 -3.09
C GLY A 131 -20.22 6.78 -3.26
N LYS A 132 -20.71 7.96 -2.87
CA LYS A 132 -19.99 9.22 -3.09
C LYS A 132 -18.88 9.42 -2.07
N THR A 133 -17.75 9.91 -2.55
CA THR A 133 -16.60 10.30 -1.72
C THR A 133 -16.16 11.70 -2.08
N ILE A 134 -15.48 12.36 -1.14
CA ILE A 134 -14.92 13.71 -1.34
C ILE A 134 -13.44 13.74 -0.91
N ILE A 135 -12.73 14.79 -1.33
CA ILE A 135 -11.33 15.01 -0.99
C ILE A 135 -11.21 16.26 -0.15
N TRP A 136 -10.62 16.15 1.04
CA TRP A 136 -10.15 17.30 1.80
C TRP A 136 -8.69 17.60 1.42
N LYS A 137 -8.52 18.53 0.46
CA LYS A 137 -7.20 18.86 -0.10
C LYS A 137 -6.22 19.45 0.92
N ASP A 138 -6.77 20.23 1.86
CA ASP A 138 -6.04 20.94 2.92
C ASP A 138 -6.15 20.24 4.28
N ALA A 139 -6.27 18.91 4.27
CA ALA A 139 -6.28 18.08 5.47
C ALA A 139 -5.17 17.06 5.36
N TYR A 140 -4.11 17.20 6.16
CA TYR A 140 -2.87 16.46 5.97
C TYR A 140 -2.66 15.36 7.00
N LEU A 141 -2.24 14.20 6.51
CA LEU A 141 -1.54 13.19 7.28
C LEU A 141 -0.05 13.31 7.01
N ARG A 142 0.75 13.58 8.04
CA ARG A 142 2.20 13.45 7.97
C ARG A 142 2.55 11.98 8.19
N GLU A 143 3.25 11.38 7.25
CA GLU A 143 3.61 9.95 7.31
C GLU A 143 5.13 9.82 7.27
N GLU A 144 5.70 9.14 8.28
CA GLU A 144 7.12 8.81 8.29
C GLU A 144 7.39 7.54 9.08
N ASN A 145 7.87 6.52 8.38
CA ASN A 145 8.34 5.32 9.03
C ASN A 145 9.78 5.53 9.53
N LEU A 146 9.97 5.87 10.81
CA LEU A 146 11.31 6.16 11.33
C LEU A 146 12.30 4.98 11.21
N LYS A 147 11.81 3.73 11.16
CA LYS A 147 12.67 2.55 10.97
C LYS A 147 13.29 2.53 9.57
N GLU A 148 12.58 3.07 8.57
CA GLU A 148 13.02 3.19 7.18
C GLU A 148 14.15 4.20 6.95
N ASN A 149 14.44 5.05 7.94
CA ASN A 149 15.62 5.91 7.89
C ASN A 149 16.92 5.09 7.91
N ARG A 150 16.88 3.85 8.43
CA ARG A 150 17.93 2.84 8.27
C ARG A 150 17.76 2.10 6.96
N ILE A 151 18.72 2.26 6.06
CA ILE A 151 18.64 1.69 4.70
C ILE A 151 18.56 0.16 4.69
N SER A 152 19.21 -0.51 5.65
CA SER A 152 19.13 -1.97 5.78
C SER A 152 17.70 -2.45 6.07
N PHE A 153 16.99 -1.73 6.94
CA PHE A 153 15.57 -2.00 7.23
C PHE A 153 14.70 -1.73 6.00
N TRP A 154 14.92 -0.61 5.30
CA TRP A 154 14.23 -0.29 4.05
C TRP A 154 14.35 -1.44 3.04
N ILE A 155 15.58 -1.88 2.77
CA ILE A 155 15.86 -2.94 1.78
C ILE A 155 15.21 -4.25 2.19
N ALA A 156 15.35 -4.67 3.45
CA ALA A 156 14.77 -5.92 3.94
C ALA A 156 13.23 -5.90 3.82
N LYS A 157 12.58 -4.82 4.25
CA LYS A 157 11.13 -4.62 4.13
C LYS A 157 10.68 -4.69 2.66
N HIS A 158 11.35 -3.94 1.79
CA HIS A 158 10.99 -3.88 0.37
C HIS A 158 11.29 -5.18 -0.38
N ASN A 159 12.24 -6.00 0.09
CA ASN A 159 12.45 -7.33 -0.46
C ASN A 159 11.24 -8.24 -0.17
N ILE A 160 10.70 -8.22 1.05
CA ILE A 160 9.49 -8.96 1.39
C ILE A 160 8.30 -8.44 0.56
N TYR A 161 8.16 -7.12 0.43
CA TYR A 161 7.07 -6.53 -0.34
C TYR A 161 7.16 -6.83 -1.83
N SER A 162 8.37 -6.99 -2.37
CA SER A 162 8.53 -7.37 -3.77
C SER A 162 8.11 -8.81 -4.02
N ASP A 163 8.27 -9.72 -3.03
CA ASP A 163 7.69 -11.07 -3.11
C ASP A 163 6.17 -11.04 -3.19
N LEU A 164 5.52 -10.23 -2.34
CA LEU A 164 4.06 -10.10 -2.32
C LEU A 164 3.53 -9.56 -3.65
N LEU A 165 4.10 -8.45 -4.15
CA LEU A 165 3.68 -7.87 -5.42
C LEU A 165 3.95 -8.79 -6.62
N ALA A 166 5.08 -9.49 -6.64
CA ALA A 166 5.40 -10.42 -7.72
C ALA A 166 4.36 -11.55 -7.79
N ARG A 167 4.00 -12.14 -6.65
CA ARG A 167 2.92 -13.15 -6.58
C ARG A 167 1.60 -12.59 -7.06
N GLU A 168 1.21 -11.40 -6.60
CA GLU A 168 -0.05 -10.80 -7.05
C GLU A 168 -0.06 -10.55 -8.57
N GLU A 169 1.05 -10.11 -9.17
CA GLU A 169 1.12 -9.92 -10.63
C GLU A 169 1.06 -11.24 -11.40
N VAL A 170 1.71 -12.31 -10.91
CA VAL A 170 1.58 -13.66 -11.49
C VAL A 170 0.14 -14.18 -11.40
N GLU A 171 -0.52 -14.02 -10.23
CA GLU A 171 -1.92 -14.38 -10.05
C GLU A 171 -2.85 -13.60 -10.99
N ARG A 172 -2.56 -12.31 -11.25
CA ARG A 172 -3.30 -11.50 -12.25
C ARG A 172 -3.09 -12.04 -13.66
N LEU A 173 -1.88 -12.41 -14.05
CA LEU A 173 -1.60 -13.04 -15.36
C LEU A 173 -2.38 -14.34 -15.54
N GLN A 174 -2.54 -15.10 -14.45
CA GLN A 174 -3.31 -16.34 -14.41
C GLN A 174 -4.83 -16.12 -14.24
N LYS A 175 -5.30 -14.86 -14.16
CA LYS A 175 -6.70 -14.47 -13.92
C LYS A 175 -7.27 -14.95 -12.58
N LEU A 176 -6.41 -15.28 -11.61
CA LEU A 176 -6.79 -15.66 -10.25
C LEU A 176 -7.11 -14.44 -9.37
N ARG A 177 -6.61 -13.26 -9.76
CA ARG A 177 -6.80 -11.99 -9.04
C ARG A 177 -7.34 -10.91 -9.96
N GLN A 178 -8.27 -10.11 -9.46
CA GLN A 178 -8.87 -8.97 -10.16
C GLN A 178 -8.87 -7.72 -9.28
N GLN A 179 -8.91 -6.54 -9.90
CA GLN A 179 -9.06 -5.29 -9.17
C GLN A 179 -10.47 -5.19 -8.59
N THR A 180 -10.59 -4.85 -7.31
CA THR A 180 -11.89 -4.61 -6.66
C THR A 180 -12.56 -3.35 -7.22
N LEU A 181 -11.78 -2.29 -7.46
CA LEU A 181 -12.28 -1.04 -8.00
C LEU A 181 -12.37 -1.07 -9.52
N LYS A 182 -13.41 -0.43 -10.07
CA LYS A 182 -13.55 -0.21 -11.51
C LYS A 182 -12.58 0.89 -11.96
N PRO A 183 -11.61 0.60 -12.83
CA PRO A 183 -10.60 1.58 -13.26
C PRO A 183 -11.22 2.74 -14.03
N LYS A 184 -11.00 3.99 -13.59
CA LYS A 184 -11.49 5.21 -14.27
C LYS A 184 -10.48 6.35 -14.17
N LEU A 185 -10.13 6.94 -15.31
CA LEU A 185 -9.20 8.08 -15.36
C LEU A 185 -9.74 9.32 -14.63
N ASN A 186 -11.03 9.63 -14.85
CA ASN A 186 -11.72 10.78 -14.26
C ASN A 186 -12.50 10.38 -12.98
N GLY A 187 -12.10 9.29 -12.32
CA GLY A 187 -12.73 8.79 -11.10
C GLY A 187 -12.14 9.35 -9.82
N THR A 188 -12.45 8.69 -8.72
CA THR A 188 -11.82 8.90 -7.41
C THR A 188 -10.30 8.65 -7.46
N PRO A 189 -9.51 9.12 -6.47
CA PRO A 189 -8.07 8.84 -6.41
C PRO A 189 -7.70 7.36 -6.58
N ASP A 190 -8.44 6.46 -5.94
CA ASP A 190 -8.18 5.02 -6.02
C ASP A 190 -8.63 4.41 -7.36
N GLU A 191 -9.73 4.87 -7.97
CA GLU A 191 -10.15 4.47 -9.32
C GLU A 191 -9.14 4.91 -10.39
N ARG A 192 -8.53 6.09 -10.22
CA ARG A 192 -7.46 6.60 -11.09
C ARG A 192 -6.17 5.79 -10.91
N THR A 193 -5.83 5.43 -9.68
CA THR A 193 -4.70 4.54 -9.38
C THR A 193 -4.92 3.16 -10.01
N ALA A 194 -6.13 2.60 -9.91
CA ALA A 194 -6.50 1.35 -10.58
C ALA A 194 -6.36 1.44 -12.11
N TRP A 195 -6.70 2.58 -12.71
CA TRP A 195 -6.49 2.84 -14.14
C TRP A 195 -5.02 2.91 -14.52
N LEU A 196 -4.19 3.59 -13.72
CA LEU A 196 -2.74 3.63 -13.94
C LEU A 196 -2.09 2.24 -13.77
N LYS A 197 -2.53 1.44 -12.80
CA LYS A 197 -2.09 0.04 -12.62
C LYS A 197 -2.37 -0.80 -13.86
N ASN A 198 -3.53 -0.64 -14.49
CA ASN A 198 -3.86 -1.33 -15.75
C ASN A 198 -2.91 -0.99 -16.91
N ILE A 199 -2.35 0.21 -16.93
CA ILE A 199 -1.32 0.59 -17.90
C ILE A 199 0.01 -0.04 -17.50
N TRP A 200 0.40 0.08 -16.23
CA TRP A 200 1.63 -0.47 -15.67
C TRP A 200 1.80 -1.97 -15.97
N TRP A 201 0.74 -2.77 -15.80
CA TRP A 201 0.79 -4.22 -16.05
C TRP A 201 0.93 -4.61 -17.52
N LYS A 202 0.68 -3.68 -18.45
CA LYS A 202 0.84 -3.90 -19.89
C LYS A 202 2.21 -3.46 -20.41
N LEU A 203 2.95 -2.68 -19.63
CA LEU A 203 4.28 -2.23 -20.02
C LEU A 203 5.26 -3.41 -19.99
N PRO A 204 6.25 -3.46 -20.91
CA PRO A 204 7.25 -4.52 -20.91
C PRO A 204 7.98 -4.57 -19.56
N ARG A 205 8.08 -5.79 -19.01
CA ARG A 205 8.92 -6.07 -17.83
C ARG A 205 10.36 -5.62 -18.10
N TYR A 206 11.07 -5.26 -17.05
CA TYR A 206 12.40 -4.65 -17.06
C TYR A 206 12.47 -3.23 -17.59
N TRP A 207 11.66 -2.84 -18.58
CA TRP A 207 11.62 -1.47 -19.09
C TRP A 207 10.74 -0.55 -18.25
N ARG A 208 9.62 -1.05 -17.73
CA ARG A 208 8.67 -0.25 -16.92
C ARG A 208 9.29 0.45 -15.70
N PRO A 209 10.25 -0.12 -14.93
CA PRO A 209 10.90 0.59 -13.83
C PRO A 209 11.74 1.77 -14.30
N PHE A 210 12.48 1.63 -15.42
CA PHE A 210 13.25 2.75 -15.99
C PHE A 210 12.32 3.87 -16.43
N ILE A 211 11.30 3.55 -17.23
CA ILE A 211 10.32 4.54 -17.72
C ILE A 211 9.69 5.29 -16.55
N TYR A 212 9.26 4.57 -15.51
CA TYR A 212 8.65 5.16 -14.34
C TYR A 212 9.61 6.04 -13.53
N PHE A 213 10.85 5.61 -13.34
CA PHE A 213 11.86 6.42 -12.67
C PHE A 213 12.19 7.71 -13.42
N PHE A 214 12.44 7.63 -14.73
CA PHE A 214 12.67 8.80 -15.57
C PHE A 214 11.46 9.74 -15.57
N TYR A 215 10.25 9.19 -15.66
CA TYR A 215 9.02 9.97 -15.56
C TYR A 215 8.95 10.75 -14.24
N ARG A 216 9.21 10.10 -13.11
CA ARG A 216 9.17 10.74 -11.79
C ARG A 216 10.23 11.82 -11.62
N ILE A 217 11.46 11.56 -12.06
CA ILE A 217 12.56 12.51 -11.90
C ILE A 217 12.35 13.70 -12.81
N ILE A 218 12.15 13.48 -14.11
CA ILE A 218 12.15 14.56 -15.11
C ILE A 218 10.80 15.26 -15.19
N PHE A 219 9.72 14.52 -15.44
CA PHE A 219 8.41 15.11 -15.74
C PHE A 219 7.63 15.47 -14.48
N GLN A 220 7.83 14.74 -13.39
CA GLN A 220 7.24 15.06 -12.09
C GLN A 220 8.21 15.80 -11.16
N LEU A 221 9.32 16.31 -11.72
CA LEU A 221 10.29 17.17 -11.05
C LEU A 221 10.88 16.56 -9.75
N GLY A 222 10.98 15.23 -9.66
CA GLY A 222 11.47 14.53 -8.47
C GLY A 222 12.87 14.96 -8.01
N PHE A 223 13.69 15.51 -8.91
CA PHE A 223 15.01 16.05 -8.54
C PHE A 223 14.93 17.29 -7.62
N LEU A 224 13.79 18.01 -7.58
CA LEU A 224 13.59 19.18 -6.72
C LEU A 224 13.55 18.84 -5.23
N ASP A 225 13.31 17.58 -4.88
CA ASP A 225 13.38 17.10 -3.48
C ASP A 225 14.84 16.89 -3.00
N GLY A 226 15.82 17.21 -3.85
CA GLY A 226 17.25 17.16 -3.55
C GLY A 226 17.81 15.74 -3.45
N ARG A 227 18.97 15.59 -2.79
CA ARG A 227 19.65 14.30 -2.64
C ARG A 227 18.74 13.23 -2.04
N THR A 228 18.00 13.56 -0.99
CA THR A 228 17.10 12.62 -0.30
C THR A 228 15.96 12.18 -1.21
N GLY A 229 15.38 13.10 -1.99
CA GLY A 229 14.36 12.78 -2.99
C GLY A 229 14.86 11.87 -4.10
N ILE A 230 16.06 12.13 -4.63
CA ILE A 230 16.67 11.27 -5.66
C ILE A 230 16.88 9.85 -5.12
N ILE A 231 17.43 9.71 -3.91
CA ILE A 231 17.61 8.40 -3.27
C ILE A 231 16.27 7.69 -3.09
N PHE A 232 15.24 8.41 -2.60
CA PHE A 232 13.90 7.86 -2.43
C PHE A 232 13.31 7.36 -3.75
N HIS A 233 13.33 8.20 -4.79
CA HIS A 233 12.78 7.85 -6.10
C HIS A 233 13.54 6.70 -6.75
N PHE A 234 14.86 6.60 -6.54
CA PHE A 234 15.65 5.48 -7.03
C PHE A 234 15.28 4.19 -6.30
N LEU A 235 15.28 4.19 -4.96
CA LEU A 235 14.97 2.99 -4.18
C LEU A 235 13.53 2.53 -4.39
N GLN A 236 12.57 3.44 -4.30
CA GLN A 236 11.15 3.13 -4.34
C GLN A 236 10.61 2.97 -5.77
N GLY A 237 11.04 3.83 -6.70
CA GLY A 237 10.52 3.87 -8.07
C GLY A 237 11.25 2.95 -9.04
N PHE A 238 12.56 2.81 -8.86
CA PHE A 238 13.39 2.02 -9.76
C PHE A 238 13.74 0.65 -9.14
N TRP A 239 14.59 0.63 -8.13
CA TRP A 239 15.15 -0.61 -7.56
C TRP A 239 14.06 -1.57 -7.09
N PHE A 240 13.10 -1.08 -6.29
CA PHE A 240 12.00 -1.92 -5.81
C PHE A 240 11.15 -2.50 -6.95
N ARG A 241 10.84 -1.69 -7.97
CA ARG A 241 10.03 -2.13 -9.12
C ARG A 241 10.79 -3.12 -10.01
N LEU A 242 12.10 -2.93 -10.17
CA LEU A 242 12.96 -3.88 -10.86
C LEU A 242 13.03 -5.23 -10.13
N MET A 243 13.16 -5.20 -8.79
CA MET A 243 13.11 -6.43 -7.97
C MET A 243 11.80 -7.19 -8.15
N VAL A 244 10.66 -6.48 -8.26
CA VAL A 244 9.37 -7.12 -8.55
C VAL A 244 9.41 -7.82 -9.91
N ASP A 245 9.92 -7.17 -10.96
CA ASP A 245 9.99 -7.76 -12.31
C ASP A 245 10.83 -9.04 -12.36
N ILE A 246 12.00 -9.03 -11.69
CA ILE A 246 12.89 -10.20 -11.56
C ILE A 246 12.14 -11.36 -10.88
N LYS A 247 11.50 -11.10 -9.75
CA LYS A 247 10.77 -12.13 -8.99
C LYS A 247 9.56 -12.68 -9.74
N ILE A 248 8.89 -11.87 -10.56
CA ILE A 248 7.83 -12.38 -11.45
C ILE A 248 8.41 -13.39 -12.43
N GLU A 249 9.58 -13.12 -13.03
CA GLU A 249 10.24 -14.07 -13.92
C GLU A 249 10.63 -15.37 -13.20
N GLU A 250 11.28 -15.28 -12.05
CA GLU A 250 11.64 -16.45 -11.23
C GLU A 250 10.42 -17.32 -10.89
N LEU A 251 9.28 -16.71 -10.56
CA LEU A 251 8.04 -17.42 -10.26
C LEU A 251 7.46 -18.13 -11.50
N LEU A 252 7.49 -17.48 -12.67
CA LEU A 252 6.98 -18.07 -13.92
C LEU A 252 7.89 -19.21 -14.43
N GLU A 253 9.20 -19.09 -14.24
CA GLU A 253 10.17 -20.14 -14.57
C GLU A 253 9.95 -21.39 -13.70
N LYS A 254 9.82 -21.21 -12.38
CA LYS A 254 9.50 -22.31 -11.45
C LYS A 254 8.21 -23.04 -11.84
N GLN A 255 7.14 -22.30 -12.15
CA GLN A 255 5.87 -22.90 -12.60
C GLN A 255 5.99 -23.66 -13.92
N SER A 256 6.91 -23.25 -14.79
CA SER A 256 7.17 -23.92 -16.07
C SER A 256 7.97 -25.21 -15.87
N GLN A 257 8.88 -25.24 -14.88
CA GLN A 257 9.63 -26.44 -14.49
C GLN A 257 8.75 -27.46 -13.73
N GLU A 258 7.78 -27.00 -12.95
CA GLU A 258 6.86 -27.86 -12.18
C GLU A 258 5.70 -28.44 -13.01
N LYS A 259 5.44 -27.92 -14.22
CA LYS A 259 4.45 -28.53 -15.12
C LYS A 259 4.99 -29.88 -15.59
N PRO A 260 4.27 -31.01 -15.37
CA PRO A 260 4.75 -32.31 -15.80
C PRO A 260 4.94 -32.30 -17.31
N ILE A 261 6.16 -32.62 -17.74
CA ILE A 261 6.49 -32.90 -19.14
C ILE A 261 5.52 -34.00 -19.59
N ARG A 262 4.60 -33.71 -20.51
CA ARG A 262 3.85 -34.77 -21.21
C ARG A 262 4.89 -35.75 -21.74
N PRO A 263 4.81 -37.05 -21.46
CA PRO A 263 5.85 -37.98 -21.85
C PRO A 263 5.95 -38.00 -23.38
N THR A 264 6.94 -37.30 -23.92
CA THR A 264 7.46 -37.56 -25.25
C THR A 264 8.23 -38.87 -25.14
N LEU A 265 7.73 -39.90 -25.83
CA LEU A 265 8.46 -41.14 -26.08
C LEU A 265 9.81 -40.81 -26.69
N ALA A 266 10.88 -40.84 -25.90
CA ALA A 266 12.24 -40.73 -26.39
C ALA A 266 13.20 -41.53 -25.52
N ASN A 267 14.07 -42.26 -26.22
CA ASN A 267 14.92 -43.34 -25.74
C ASN A 267 15.83 -43.00 -24.57
N LYS A 268 15.98 -44.00 -23.69
CA LYS A 268 16.91 -44.03 -22.56
C LYS A 268 18.37 -43.98 -23.04
N THR A 269 19.01 -42.84 -22.81
CA THR A 269 20.42 -42.80 -22.39
C THR A 269 20.60 -41.55 -21.53
N ALA A 270 20.53 -41.73 -20.21
CA ALA A 270 20.74 -40.63 -19.27
C ALA A 270 22.15 -40.75 -18.70
N LEU A 271 23.03 -39.81 -19.06
CA LEU A 271 24.26 -39.54 -18.32
C LEU A 271 23.89 -38.69 -17.10
N GLN A 272 24.47 -39.02 -15.96
CA GLN A 272 24.29 -38.31 -14.70
C GLN A 272 25.59 -37.59 -14.36
N PHE A 273 25.55 -36.26 -14.31
CA PHE A 273 26.69 -35.45 -13.87
C PHE A 273 26.54 -35.14 -12.38
N VAL A 274 27.61 -35.38 -11.64
CA VAL A 274 27.76 -34.97 -10.24
C VAL A 274 28.79 -33.85 -10.23
N ILE A 275 28.38 -32.67 -9.76
CA ILE A 275 29.26 -31.50 -9.64
C ILE A 275 29.29 -31.12 -8.14
N ARG A 276 30.51 -30.80 -7.66
CA ARG A 276 30.80 -30.36 -6.30
C ARG A 276 30.47 -28.88 -6.10
#